data_AF-A0A7X8HKN3-F1
#
_entry.id   AF-A0A7X8HKN3-F1
#
_cell.length_a   1.000
_cell.length_b   1.000
_cell.length_c   1.000
_cell.angle_alpha   90.00
_cell.angle_beta   90.00
_cell.angle_gamma   90.00
#
_symmetry.space_group_name_H-M   'P 1'
#
loop_
_entity.id
_entity.type
_entity.pdbx_description
1 polymer ?
#
loop_
_entity_poly.entity_id
_entity_poly.type
_entity_poly.pdbx_seq_one_letter_code
_entity_poly.pdbx_strand_id
1 'polypeptide(L)' 'MKRSFKLSKIDCPACADRMEMAVSKLPFVENAEINFLIKKLNIEIAEEHLDETVKEINKAVSRIEPSCKIIS' A
#
# COMPACT_ATOMS: atom_id res chain seq x y z
N MET A 1 -14.36 1.50 3.28
CA MET A 1 -13.86 2.73 3.97
C MET A 1 -12.55 3.18 3.34
N LYS A 2 -12.39 4.49 3.06
CA LYS A 2 -11.13 5.05 2.54
C LYS A 2 -10.11 5.28 3.65
N ARG A 3 -8.85 4.88 3.41
CA ARG A 3 -7.70 5.10 4.29
C ARG A 3 -6.51 5.58 3.48
N SER A 4 -5.59 6.26 4.14
CA SER A 4 -4.40 6.83 3.53
C SER A 4 -3.19 6.56 4.42
N PHE A 5 -2.14 6.03 3.82
CA PHE A 5 -0.88 5.75 4.48
C PHE A 5 0.27 6.49 3.82
N LYS A 6 1.26 6.92 4.59
CA LYS A 6 2.52 7.41 4.01
C LYS A 6 3.47 6.26 3.75
N LEU A 7 4.27 6.37 2.69
CA LEU A 7 5.32 5.43 2.33
C LEU A 7 6.67 6.01 2.76
N SER A 8 7.47 5.23 3.51
CA SER A 8 8.76 5.67 4.06
C SER A 8 9.75 6.05 2.95
N LYS A 9 9.71 5.32 1.83
CA LYS A 9 10.61 5.50 0.71
C LYS A 9 9.98 4.95 -0.57
N ILE A 10 9.99 5.73 -1.64
CA ILE A 10 9.67 5.27 -2.99
C ILE A 10 10.43 6.16 -3.97
N ASP A 11 11.38 5.57 -4.68
CA ASP A 11 12.29 6.25 -5.62
C ASP A 11 12.28 5.58 -7.01
N CYS A 12 11.57 4.47 -7.15
CA CYS A 12 11.35 3.77 -8.42
C CYS A 12 9.86 3.80 -8.80
N PRO A 13 9.46 4.58 -9.84
CA PRO A 13 8.08 4.63 -10.30
C PRO A 13 7.52 3.25 -10.69
N ALA A 14 8.33 2.42 -11.35
CA ALA A 14 7.91 1.06 -11.71
C ALA A 14 7.69 0.15 -10.48
N CYS A 15 8.42 0.38 -9.37
CA CYS A 15 8.13 -0.31 -8.11
C CYS A 15 6.80 0.18 -7.52
N ALA A 16 6.48 1.46 -7.64
CA ALA A 16 5.20 2.01 -7.21
C ALA A 16 4.03 1.34 -7.91
N ASP A 17 4.07 1.24 -9.24
CA ASP A 17 3.01 0.58 -10.02
C ASP A 17 2.85 -0.90 -9.57
N ARG A 18 3.97 -1.60 -9.36
CA ARG A 18 3.94 -2.99 -8.88
C ARG A 18 3.37 -3.10 -7.46
N MET A 19 3.73 -2.17 -6.57
CA MET A 19 3.23 -2.12 -5.20
C MET A 19 1.72 -1.89 -5.19
N GLU A 20 1.23 -0.93 -5.98
CA GLU A 20 -0.19 -0.64 -6.13
C GLU A 20 -0.95 -1.87 -6.63
N MET A 21 -0.46 -2.52 -7.70
CA MET A 21 -1.04 -3.76 -8.22
C MET A 21 -1.01 -4.93 -7.21
N ALA A 22 -0.02 -4.98 -6.33
CA ALA A 22 0.07 -6.02 -5.31
C ALA A 22 -0.91 -5.76 -4.17
N VAL A 23 -1.04 -4.50 -3.74
CA VAL A 23 -1.97 -4.09 -2.69
C VAL A 23 -3.43 -4.23 -3.14
N SER A 24 -3.76 -3.89 -4.38
CA SER A 24 -5.12 -4.05 -4.93
C SER A 24 -5.58 -5.51 -5.05
N LYS A 25 -4.65 -6.48 -4.98
CA LYS A 25 -4.95 -7.92 -4.99
C LYS A 25 -5.12 -8.51 -3.60
N LEU A 26 -4.90 -7.74 -2.54
CA LEU A 26 -5.06 -8.23 -1.19
C LEU A 26 -6.53 -8.50 -0.87
N PRO A 27 -6.83 -9.56 -0.10
CA PRO A 27 -8.18 -9.76 0.43
C PRO A 27 -8.63 -8.50 1.16
N PHE A 28 -9.90 -8.12 0.98
CA PHE A 28 -10.54 -6.98 1.65
C PHE A 28 -10.08 -5.58 1.21
N VAL A 29 -9.20 -5.48 0.19
CA VAL A 29 -8.89 -4.22 -0.51
C VAL A 29 -9.77 -4.11 -1.75
N GLU A 30 -10.65 -3.11 -1.78
CA GLU A 30 -11.53 -2.81 -2.92
C GLU A 30 -10.81 -1.95 -3.96
N ASN A 31 -9.95 -1.03 -3.50
CA ASN A 31 -9.17 -0.16 -4.37
C ASN A 31 -7.85 0.23 -3.69
N ALA A 32 -6.81 0.45 -4.49
CA ALA A 32 -5.51 0.92 -4.03
C ALA A 32 -4.90 1.87 -5.07
N GLU A 33 -4.37 3.00 -4.61
CA GLU A 33 -3.72 4.01 -5.45
C GLU A 33 -2.48 4.56 -4.74
N ILE A 34 -1.33 4.55 -5.42
CA ILE A 34 -0.09 5.14 -4.95
C ILE A 34 0.16 6.44 -5.68
N ASN A 35 0.12 7.54 -4.91
CA ASN A 35 0.67 8.79 -5.37
C ASN A 35 2.18 8.80 -5.09
N PHE A 36 2.96 8.48 -6.13
CA PHE A 36 4.42 8.43 -6.08
C PHE A 36 5.05 9.78 -5.68
N LEU A 37 4.52 10.90 -6.19
CA LEU A 37 5.07 12.24 -5.99
C LEU A 37 5.06 12.64 -4.51
N ILE A 38 3.97 12.35 -3.79
CA ILE A 38 3.82 12.67 -2.37
C ILE A 38 4.02 11.47 -1.45
N LYS A 39 4.45 10.32 -1.99
CA LYS A 39 4.73 9.08 -1.25
C LYS A 39 3.55 8.62 -0.40
N LYS A 40 2.36 8.54 -1.01
CA LYS A 40 1.11 8.23 -0.30
C LYS A 40 0.39 7.06 -0.96
N LEU A 41 -0.04 6.09 -0.15
CA LEU A 41 -0.89 4.96 -0.54
C LEU A 41 -2.31 5.24 -0.03
N ASN A 42 -3.27 5.35 -0.94
CA ASN A 42 -4.70 5.39 -0.61
C ASN A 42 -5.28 4.00 -0.83
N ILE A 43 -6.09 3.52 0.09
CA ILE A 43 -6.82 2.26 -0.06
C ILE A 43 -8.29 2.42 0.31
N GLU A 44 -9.11 1.56 -0.27
CA GLU A 44 -10.49 1.34 0.14
C GLU A 44 -10.61 -0.09 0.66
N ILE A 45 -11.08 -0.26 1.90
CA ILE A 45 -11.15 -1.56 2.58
C ILE A 45 -12.50 -1.81 3.27
N ALA A 46 -12.86 -3.08 3.44
CA ALA A 46 -13.96 -3.47 4.34
C ALA A 46 -13.58 -3.19 5.81
N GLU A 47 -14.52 -2.70 6.62
CA GLU A 47 -14.26 -2.10 7.94
C GLU A 47 -13.64 -3.06 8.98
N GLU A 48 -13.89 -4.36 8.83
CA GLU A 48 -13.61 -5.37 9.86
C GLU A 48 -12.18 -5.94 9.86
N HIS A 49 -11.32 -5.57 8.89
CA HIS A 49 -10.00 -6.19 8.69
C HIS A 49 -8.82 -5.20 8.67
N LEU A 50 -8.91 -4.03 9.31
CA LEU A 50 -7.85 -3.00 9.21
C LEU A 50 -6.46 -3.51 9.62
N ASP A 51 -6.33 -4.13 10.79
CA ASP A 51 -5.02 -4.57 11.31
C ASP A 51 -4.38 -5.67 10.45
N GLU A 52 -5.20 -6.59 9.94
CA GLU A 52 -4.77 -7.65 9.02
C GLU A 52 -4.36 -7.06 7.67
N THR A 53 -5.15 -6.13 7.15
CA THR A 53 -4.87 -5.43 5.89
C THR A 53 -3.57 -4.66 5.97
N VAL A 54 -3.33 -3.93 7.06
CA VAL A 54 -2.08 -3.17 7.30
C VAL A 54 -0.85 -4.09 7.34
N LYS A 55 -0.98 -5.29 7.94
CA LYS A 55 0.10 -6.29 7.94
C LYS A 55 0.38 -6.82 6.53
N GLU A 56 -0.65 -7.17 5.77
CA GLU A 56 -0.50 -7.69 4.42
C GLU A 56 0.01 -6.63 3.43
N ILE A 57 -0.41 -5.37 3.57
CA ILE A 57 0.13 -4.25 2.80
C ILE A 57 1.63 -4.11 3.02
N ASN A 58 2.10 -4.11 4.27
CA ASN A 58 3.53 -4.02 4.56
C ASN A 58 4.32 -5.17 3.93
N LYS A 59 3.79 -6.40 3.95
CA LYS A 59 4.42 -7.55 3.28
C LYS A 59 4.46 -7.38 1.77
N ALA A 60 3.34 -6.98 1.16
CA ALA A 60 3.24 -6.77 -0.28
C ALA A 60 4.22 -5.69 -0.76
N VAL A 61 4.28 -4.57 -0.05
CA VAL A 61 5.18 -3.46 -0.34
C VAL A 61 6.64 -3.86 -0.18
N SER A 62 7.02 -4.45 0.97
CA SER A 62 8.42 -4.84 1.24
C SER A 62 8.94 -5.96 0.34
N ARG A 63 8.05 -6.80 -0.22
CA ARG A 63 8.44 -7.80 -1.24
C ARG A 63 8.92 -7.17 -2.54
N ILE A 64 8.42 -5.98 -2.87
CA ILE A 64 8.72 -5.28 -4.13
C ILE A 64 9.82 -4.24 -3.91
N GLU A 65 9.72 -3.49 -2.82
CA GLU A 65 10.70 -2.51 -2.39
C GLU A 65 11.06 -2.76 -0.91
N PRO A 66 12.12 -3.55 -0.63
CA PRO A 66 12.50 -3.95 0.73
C PRO A 66 12.80 -2.76 1.66
N SER A 67 13.13 -1.60 1.12
CA SER A 67 13.39 -0.38 1.91
C SER A 67 12.12 0.47 2.16
N CYS A 68 10.98 0.07 1.60
CA CYS A 68 9.69 0.75 1.78
C CYS A 68 8.83 0.08 2.86
N LYS A 69 8.22 0.91 3.70
CA LYS A 69 7.24 0.54 4.72
C LYS A 69 6.15 1.61 4.77
N ILE A 70 4.96 1.24 5.21
CA ILE A 70 3.94 2.25 5.53
C ILE A 70 4.21 2.85 6.92
N ILE A 71 4.06 4.15 7.07
CA ILE A 71 4.37 4.92 8.28
C ILE A 71 3.28 5.96 8.53
N SER A 72 2.28 5.62 9.38
CA SER A 72 1.01 6.35 9.62
C SER A 72 -0.10 6.00 8.65
#